data_AF-A0A7V9VKQ1-F1
#
_entry.id   AF-A0A7V9VKQ1-F1
#
_cell.length_a   1.000
_cell.length_b   1.000
_cell.length_c   1.000
_cell.angle_alpha   90.00
_cell.angle_beta   90.00
_cell.angle_gamma   90.00
#
_symmetry.space_group_name_H-M   'P 1'
#
loop_
_entity.id
_entity.type
_entity.pdbx_description
1 polymer ?
#
loop_
_entity_poly.entity_id
_entity_poly.type
_entity_poly.pdbx_seq_one_letter_code
_entity_poly.pdbx_strand_id
1 'polypeptide(L)'
;MIGTIALTLSETLEMAITGREPSTVPGQVGAILLGKDPATDPGLERTNTIVHWMHGITMGAVRGLLALTGLGALLASLLFFALVWSGDVLLYRLLGIAPLPWKWKPQELATDLFHKGVYAAVTSIAFVLIA
;
A
#
# COMPACT_ATOMS: atom_id res chain seq x y z
N MET A 1 -2.01 4.21 -11.11
CA MET A 1 -3.46 4.15 -10.84
C MET A 1 -4.06 2.76 -11.08
N ILE A 2 -3.73 2.04 -12.17
CA ILE A 2 -4.26 0.68 -12.43
C ILE A 2 -4.00 -0.27 -11.24
N GLY A 3 -2.79 -0.26 -10.69
CA GLY A 3 -2.48 -1.01 -9.47
C GLY A 3 -3.34 -0.63 -8.27
N THR A 4 -3.55 0.68 -8.03
CA THR A 4 -4.41 1.17 -6.94
C THR A 4 -5.85 0.70 -7.09
N ILE A 5 -6.38 0.69 -8.32
CA ILE A 5 -7.72 0.17 -8.59
C ILE A 5 -7.78 -1.33 -8.24
N ALA A 6 -6.80 -2.11 -8.67
CA ALA A 6 -6.74 -3.53 -8.37
C ALA A 6 -6.58 -3.82 -6.86
N LEU A 7 -5.77 -3.03 -6.16
CA LEU A 7 -5.64 -3.05 -4.71
C LEU A 7 -7.01 -2.84 -4.05
N THR A 8 -7.67 -1.73 -4.35
CA THR A 8 -8.99 -1.39 -3.78
C THR A 8 -10.04 -2.46 -4.07
N LEU A 9 -10.08 -3.01 -5.29
CA LEU A 9 -11.01 -4.10 -5.62
C LEU A 9 -10.69 -5.36 -4.83
N SER A 10 -9.41 -5.73 -4.69
CA SER A 10 -9.02 -6.90 -3.92
C SER A 10 -9.36 -6.76 -2.44
N GLU A 11 -9.16 -5.58 -1.85
CA GLU A 11 -9.53 -5.28 -0.45
C GLU A 11 -11.05 -5.32 -0.28
N THR A 12 -11.79 -4.72 -1.21
CA THR A 12 -13.27 -4.71 -1.16
C THR A 12 -13.84 -6.13 -1.21
N LEU A 13 -13.31 -6.99 -2.10
CA LEU A 13 -13.73 -8.38 -2.21
C LEU A 13 -13.34 -9.19 -0.98
N GLU A 14 -12.13 -9.02 -0.47
CA GLU A 14 -11.66 -9.68 0.75
C GLU A 14 -12.58 -9.33 1.93
N MET A 15 -12.81 -8.04 2.17
CA MET A 15 -13.69 -7.58 3.26
C MET A 15 -15.12 -8.11 3.13
N ALA A 16 -15.66 -8.19 1.91
CA ALA A 16 -16.98 -8.77 1.67
C ALA A 16 -17.05 -10.26 2.01
N ILE A 17 -15.95 -11.01 1.88
CA ILE A 17 -15.86 -12.44 2.17
C ILE A 17 -15.57 -12.68 3.66
N THR A 18 -14.68 -11.89 4.26
CA THR A 18 -14.18 -12.12 5.63
C THR A 18 -14.96 -11.36 6.70
N GLY A 19 -15.72 -10.33 6.31
CA GLY A 19 -16.38 -9.41 7.24
C GLY A 19 -15.41 -8.49 7.97
N ARG A 20 -14.16 -8.37 7.49
CA ARG A 20 -13.15 -7.49 8.08
C ARG A 20 -13.51 -6.02 7.85
N GLU A 21 -13.35 -5.21 8.88
CA GLU A 21 -13.51 -3.75 8.80
C GLU A 21 -12.44 -3.09 7.90
N PRO A 22 -12.75 -1.98 7.21
CA PRO A 22 -11.78 -1.22 6.42
C PRO A 22 -10.57 -0.76 7.21
N SER A 23 -9.41 -0.72 6.54
CA SER A 23 -8.19 -0.17 7.14
C SER A 23 -8.26 1.35 7.22
N THR A 24 -7.87 1.88 8.37
CA THR A 24 -7.69 3.33 8.60
C THR A 24 -6.22 3.76 8.56
N VAL A 25 -5.30 2.82 8.28
CA VAL A 25 -3.84 3.07 8.31
C VAL A 25 -3.42 4.22 7.39
N PRO A 26 -3.85 4.31 6.11
CA PRO A 26 -3.57 5.48 5.27
C PRO A 26 -4.03 6.80 5.90
N GLY A 27 -5.20 6.79 6.56
CA GLY A 27 -5.75 7.95 7.25
C GLY A 27 -4.90 8.37 8.45
N GLN A 28 -4.45 7.38 9.24
CA GLN A 28 -3.55 7.61 10.38
C GLN A 28 -2.20 8.19 9.91
N VAL A 29 -1.62 7.65 8.84
CA VAL A 29 -0.41 8.21 8.22
C VAL A 29 -0.63 9.67 7.85
N GLY A 30 -1.71 9.98 7.11
CA GLY A 30 -2.01 11.34 6.69
C GLY A 30 -2.24 12.30 7.87
N ALA A 31 -2.99 11.87 8.88
CA ALA A 31 -3.26 12.67 10.07
C ALA A 31 -1.96 13.00 10.83
N ILE A 32 -1.10 11.99 11.09
CA ILE A 32 0.17 12.19 11.79
C ILE A 32 1.09 13.12 11.00
N LEU A 33 1.22 12.94 9.68
CA LEU A 33 2.04 13.80 8.83
C LEU A 33 1.53 15.25 8.77
N LEU A 34 0.22 15.46 8.99
CA LEU A 34 -0.39 16.78 9.12
C LEU A 34 -0.35 17.34 10.55
N GLY A 35 0.30 16.66 11.49
CA GLY A 35 0.39 17.08 12.90
C GLY A 35 -0.92 16.93 13.68
N LYS A 36 -1.85 16.10 13.21
CA LYS A 36 -3.11 15.80 13.87
C LYS A 36 -3.05 14.49 14.64
N ASP A 37 -3.90 14.36 15.65
CA ASP A 37 -4.12 13.09 16.34
C ASP A 37 -5.15 12.24 15.56
N PRO A 38 -4.76 11.06 15.03
CA PRO A 38 -5.67 10.20 14.30
C PRO A 38 -6.88 9.73 15.12
N ALA A 39 -6.76 9.64 16.45
CA ALA A 39 -7.84 9.18 17.32
C ALA A 39 -9.00 10.18 17.42
N THR A 40 -8.73 11.45 17.08
CA THR A 40 -9.70 12.54 17.22
C THR A 40 -9.94 13.33 15.93
N ASP A 41 -9.29 12.98 14.81
CA ASP A 41 -9.46 13.68 13.52
C ASP A 41 -10.83 13.37 12.89
N PRO A 42 -11.77 14.32 12.84
CA PRO A 42 -13.07 14.10 12.18
C PRO A 42 -12.93 13.90 10.65
N GLY A 43 -11.78 14.23 10.07
CA GLY A 43 -11.48 14.02 8.66
C GLY A 43 -10.80 12.70 8.33
N LEU A 44 -10.65 11.77 9.28
CA LEU A 44 -9.80 10.59 9.12
C LEU A 44 -10.17 9.74 7.89
N GLU A 45 -11.46 9.49 7.63
CA GLU A 45 -11.90 8.69 6.48
C GLU A 45 -11.61 9.35 5.13
N ARG A 46 -11.80 10.68 5.05
CA ARG A 46 -11.47 11.44 3.86
C ARG A 46 -9.96 11.44 3.63
N THR A 47 -9.19 11.66 4.68
CA THR A 47 -7.72 11.56 4.65
C THR A 47 -7.29 10.15 4.23
N ASN A 48 -7.94 9.11 4.73
CA ASN A 48 -7.65 7.71 4.40
C ASN A 48 -7.77 7.45 2.90
N THR A 49 -8.88 7.88 2.31
CA THR A 49 -9.10 7.75 0.87
C THR A 49 -8.04 8.52 0.09
N ILE A 50 -7.77 9.77 0.44
CA ILE A 50 -6.78 10.61 -0.26
C ILE A 50 -5.39 9.96 -0.20
N VAL A 51 -4.93 9.56 0.98
CA VAL A 51 -3.60 8.97 1.18
C VAL A 51 -3.47 7.65 0.45
N HIS A 52 -4.50 6.79 0.47
CA HIS A 52 -4.50 5.52 -0.27
C HIS A 52 -4.25 5.72 -1.77
N TRP A 53 -4.98 6.66 -2.38
CA TRP A 53 -4.81 6.99 -3.78
C TRP A 53 -3.46 7.64 -4.08
N MET A 54 -3.04 8.61 -3.26
CA MET A 54 -1.77 9.29 -3.43
C MET A 54 -0.59 8.33 -3.30
N HIS A 55 -0.62 7.45 -2.31
CA HIS A 55 0.40 6.41 -2.14
C HIS A 55 0.49 5.54 -3.39
N GLY A 56 -0.64 5.02 -3.88
CA GLY A 56 -0.64 4.15 -5.06
C GLY A 56 -0.25 4.85 -6.37
N ILE A 57 -0.45 6.17 -6.49
CA ILE A 57 0.05 6.97 -7.62
C ILE A 57 1.56 7.15 -7.51
N THR A 58 2.04 7.61 -6.35
CA THR A 58 3.47 7.85 -6.10
C THR A 58 4.29 6.58 -6.29
N MET A 59 3.84 5.44 -5.77
CA MET A 59 4.54 4.18 -5.94
C MET A 59 4.50 3.69 -7.41
N GLY A 60 3.44 4.00 -8.17
CA GLY A 60 3.44 3.77 -9.62
C GLY A 60 4.59 4.49 -10.34
N ALA A 61 4.91 5.72 -9.94
CA ALA A 61 6.06 6.45 -10.48
C ALA A 61 7.39 5.79 -10.08
N VAL A 62 7.51 5.27 -8.85
CA VAL A 62 8.69 4.50 -8.41
C VAL A 62 8.91 3.27 -9.30
N ARG A 63 7.85 2.56 -9.70
CA ARG A 63 7.97 1.45 -10.66
C ARG A 63 8.52 1.92 -12.02
N GLY A 64 8.13 3.11 -12.48
CA GLY A 64 8.70 3.72 -13.69
C GLY A 64 10.18 4.04 -13.55
N LEU A 65 10.60 4.59 -12.41
CA LEU A 65 12.03 4.85 -12.13
C LEU A 65 12.86 3.58 -12.13
N LEU A 66 12.33 2.45 -11.61
CA LEU A 66 13.01 1.17 -11.66
C LEU A 66 13.27 0.70 -13.11
N ALA A 67 12.45 1.08 -14.08
CA ALA A 67 12.69 0.72 -15.49
C ALA A 67 13.93 1.42 -16.07
N LEU A 68 14.34 2.56 -15.52
CA LEU A 68 15.52 3.31 -15.96
C LEU A 68 16.84 2.66 -15.51
N THR A 69 16.79 1.66 -14.63
CA THR A 69 17.98 1.00 -14.07
C THR A 69 18.56 -0.09 -14.97
N GLY A 70 17.87 -0.47 -16.05
CA GLY A 70 18.25 -1.58 -16.93
C GLY A 70 17.94 -2.98 -16.37
N LEU A 71 17.26 -3.07 -15.23
CA LEU A 71 16.83 -4.35 -14.65
C LEU A 71 15.77 -5.03 -15.52
N GLY A 72 15.84 -6.36 -15.61
CA GLY A 72 14.80 -7.16 -16.25
C GLY A 72 13.44 -7.03 -15.57
N ALA A 73 12.36 -7.18 -16.33
CA ALA A 73 10.99 -6.92 -15.86
C ALA A 73 10.62 -7.68 -14.57
N LEU A 74 11.02 -8.94 -14.45
CA LEU A 74 10.75 -9.75 -13.25
C LEU A 74 11.47 -9.17 -12.02
N LEU A 75 12.76 -8.90 -12.13
CA LEU A 75 13.56 -8.36 -11.02
C LEU A 75 13.08 -6.97 -10.60
N ALA A 76 12.74 -6.11 -11.57
CA ALA A 76 12.14 -4.80 -11.30
C ALA A 76 10.79 -4.93 -10.56
N SER A 77 9.99 -5.94 -10.88
CA SER A 77 8.69 -6.19 -10.21
C SER A 77 8.87 -6.69 -8.77
N LEU A 78 9.82 -7.58 -8.54
CA LEU A 78 10.15 -8.08 -7.20
C LEU A 78 10.72 -6.97 -6.31
N LEU A 79 11.63 -6.15 -6.83
CA LEU A 79 12.15 -4.99 -6.11
C LEU A 79 11.06 -3.96 -5.83
N PHE A 80 10.15 -3.74 -6.79
CA PHE A 80 9.02 -2.84 -6.59
C PHE A 80 8.13 -3.31 -5.43
N PHE A 81 7.75 -4.59 -5.41
CA PHE A 81 7.00 -5.17 -4.29
C PHE A 81 7.75 -5.00 -2.97
N ALA A 82 9.05 -5.33 -2.92
CA ALA A 82 9.86 -5.19 -1.73
C ALA A 82 9.91 -3.74 -1.23
N LEU A 83 10.06 -2.76 -2.12
CA LEU A 83 10.09 -1.33 -1.77
C LEU A 83 8.75 -0.85 -1.21
N VAL A 84 7.63 -1.21 -1.85
CA VAL A 84 6.29 -0.86 -1.36
C VAL A 84 6.06 -1.45 0.03
N TRP A 85 6.26 -2.77 0.19
CA TRP A 85 5.93 -3.44 1.44
C TRP A 85 6.85 -3.04 2.59
N SER A 86 8.17 -3.06 2.37
CA SER A 86 9.12 -2.70 3.42
C SER A 86 9.07 -1.21 3.76
N GLY A 87 8.79 -0.35 2.78
CA GLY A 87 8.59 1.09 2.98
C GLY A 87 7.39 1.36 3.89
N ASP A 88 6.26 0.72 3.61
CA ASP A 88 5.06 0.81 4.43
C ASP A 88 5.29 0.31 5.86
N VAL A 89 5.86 -0.89 6.00
CA VAL A 89 6.18 -1.47 7.32
C VAL A 89 7.06 -0.54 8.14
N LEU A 90 8.09 0.03 7.52
CA LEU A 90 9.00 0.96 8.19
C LEU A 90 8.28 2.26 8.54
N LEU A 91 7.48 2.81 7.64
CA LEU A 91 6.71 4.03 7.87
C LEU A 91 5.73 3.84 9.04
N TYR A 92 4.94 2.77 9.03
CA TYR A 92 3.98 2.49 10.10
C TYR A 92 4.66 2.35 11.46
N ARG A 93 5.84 1.72 11.49
CA ARG A 93 6.65 1.64 12.71
C ARG A 93 7.16 2.99 13.17
N LEU A 94 7.73 3.79 12.27
CA LEU A 94 8.30 5.09 12.60
C LEU A 94 7.24 6.08 13.10
N LEU A 95 6.02 5.98 12.57
CA LEU A 95 4.87 6.78 13.01
C LEU A 95 4.17 6.20 14.24
N GLY A 96 4.61 5.06 14.78
CA GLY A 96 3.99 4.43 15.95
C GLY A 96 2.61 3.82 15.67
N ILE A 97 2.23 3.63 14.40
CA ILE A 97 0.94 3.06 13.98
C ILE A 97 0.90 1.54 14.23
N ALA A 98 1.99 0.84 13.91
CA ALA A 98 2.07 -0.61 14.03
C ALA A 98 3.46 -1.06 14.52
N PRO A 99 3.55 -2.19 15.25
CA PRO A 99 4.85 -2.80 15.57
C PRO A 99 5.47 -3.43 14.31
N LEU A 100 6.63 -4.06 14.45
CA LEU A 100 7.24 -4.83 13.35
C LEU A 100 6.36 -6.04 12.97
N PRO A 101 6.40 -6.48 11.70
CA PRO A 101 5.41 -7.40 11.14
C PRO A 101 5.40 -8.78 11.79
N TRP A 102 6.51 -9.23 12.39
CA TRP A 102 6.56 -10.47 13.17
C TRP A 102 5.81 -10.42 14.51
N LYS A 103 5.28 -9.25 14.89
CA LYS A 103 4.36 -9.08 16.03
C LYS A 103 2.90 -8.94 15.62
N TRP A 104 2.60 -8.89 14.32
CA TRP A 104 1.22 -8.82 13.83
C TRP A 104 0.57 -10.19 13.94
N LYS A 105 -0.77 -10.24 13.88
CA LYS A 105 -1.43 -11.53 13.73
C LYS A 105 -1.06 -12.13 12.37
N PRO A 106 -0.90 -13.47 12.26
CA PRO A 106 -0.55 -14.11 11.00
C PRO A 106 -1.51 -13.75 9.85
N GLN A 107 -2.80 -13.61 10.16
CA GLN A 107 -3.83 -13.21 9.19
C GLN A 107 -3.63 -11.77 8.71
N GLU A 108 -3.30 -10.84 9.61
CA GLU A 108 -3.04 -9.43 9.25
C GLU A 108 -1.82 -9.34 8.31
N LEU A 109 -0.75 -10.06 8.64
CA LEU A 109 0.44 -10.14 7.79
C LEU A 109 0.15 -10.75 6.41
N ALA A 110 -0.63 -11.84 6.38
CA ALA A 110 -0.99 -12.51 5.14
C ALA A 110 -1.85 -11.61 4.24
N THR A 111 -2.86 -10.93 4.81
CA THR A 111 -3.72 -9.98 4.10
C THR A 111 -2.91 -8.80 3.56
N ASP A 112 -2.01 -8.24 4.37
CA ASP A 112 -1.15 -7.11 3.97
C ASP A 112 -0.22 -7.48 2.78
N LEU A 113 0.45 -8.62 2.89
CA LEU A 113 1.31 -9.15 1.82
C LEU A 113 0.52 -9.45 0.55
N PHE A 114 -0.67 -10.05 0.68
CA PHE A 114 -1.52 -10.39 -0.46
C PHE A 114 -1.91 -9.14 -1.26
N HIS A 115 -2.46 -8.12 -0.58
CA HIS A 115 -2.94 -6.90 -1.24
C HIS A 115 -1.79 -6.11 -1.88
N LYS A 116 -0.64 -6.02 -1.21
CA LYS A 116 0.56 -5.41 -1.80
C LYS A 116 1.14 -6.24 -2.94
N GLY A 117 1.00 -7.56 -2.89
CA GLY A 117 1.33 -8.46 -3.98
C GLY A 117 0.48 -8.19 -5.21
N VAL A 118 -0.85 -8.10 -5.04
CA VAL A 118 -1.80 -7.73 -6.10
C VAL A 118 -1.44 -6.36 -6.67
N TYR A 119 -1.24 -5.35 -5.81
CA TYR A 119 -0.85 -4.01 -6.22
C TYR A 119 0.44 -4.01 -7.06
N ALA A 120 1.51 -4.66 -6.58
CA ALA A 120 2.80 -4.68 -7.24
C ALA A 120 2.79 -5.47 -8.56
N ALA A 121 2.10 -6.61 -8.58
CA ALA A 121 1.93 -7.43 -9.76
C ALA A 121 1.17 -6.67 -10.85
N VAL A 122 -0.01 -6.15 -10.53
CA VAL A 122 -0.86 -5.44 -11.50
C VAL A 122 -0.19 -4.15 -11.98
N THR A 123 0.45 -3.39 -11.09
CA THR A 123 1.22 -2.19 -11.48
C THR A 123 2.32 -2.55 -12.47
N SER A 124 3.06 -3.62 -12.21
CA SER A 124 4.19 -4.02 -13.05
C SER A 124 3.75 -4.61 -14.39
N ILE A 125 2.68 -5.41 -14.42
CA ILE A 125 2.06 -5.90 -15.65
C ILE A 125 1.57 -4.72 -16.48
N ALA A 126 0.80 -3.81 -15.87
CA ALA A 126 0.30 -2.63 -16.56
C ALA A 126 1.43 -1.79 -17.12
N PHE A 127 2.50 -1.58 -16.36
CA PHE A 127 3.69 -0.87 -16.81
C PHE A 127 4.29 -1.51 -18.07
N VAL A 128 4.49 -2.83 -18.08
CA VAL A 128 5.04 -3.55 -19.25
C VAL A 128 4.12 -3.47 -20.48
N LEU A 129 2.81 -3.39 -20.28
CA LEU A 129 1.86 -3.33 -21.39
C LEU A 129 1.72 -1.94 -22.03
N ILE A 130 2.12 -0.87 -21.32
CA ILE A 130 1.88 0.52 -21.75
C ILE A 130 3.15 1.38 -21.89
N ALA A 131 4.33 0.83 -21.56
CA ALA A 131 5.63 1.48 -21.66
C ALA A 131 6.41 0.98 -22.87
#